data_AF-L1M4H4-F1
#
_entry.id   AF-L1M4H4-F1
#
_cell.length_a   1.000
_cell.length_b   1.000
_cell.length_c   1.000
_cell.angle_alpha   90.00
_cell.angle_beta   90.00
_cell.angle_gamma   90.00
#
_symmetry.space_group_name_H-M   'P 1'
#
loop_
_entity.id
_entity.type
_entity.pdbx_description
1 polymer ?
#
loop_
_entity_poly.entity_id
_entity_poly.type
_entity_poly.pdbx_seq_one_letter_code
_entity_poly.pdbx_strand_id
1 'polypeptide(L)' 'MKKLVPDPPPALCVGPGLSHEEAIKRAAEHLNRAILRAAYLPDPPDARHREMLSDAVLNMRISKALLALAVAESPLTVAV' A
#
# COMPACT_ATOMS: atom_id res chain seq x y z
N MET A 1 25.50 6.59 27.78
CA MET A 1 24.49 5.62 27.32
C MET A 1 23.77 6.19 26.11
N LYS A 2 23.87 5.57 24.92
CA LYS A 2 23.07 5.98 23.77
C LYS A 2 21.64 5.49 24.01
N LYS A 3 20.70 6.41 24.19
CA LYS A 3 19.26 6.08 24.32
C LYS A 3 18.85 5.38 23.02
N LEU A 4 18.19 4.22 23.12
CA LEU A 4 17.56 3.58 21.98
C LEU A 4 16.41 4.51 21.54
N VAL A 5 16.59 5.19 20.41
CA VAL A 5 15.52 6.00 19.82
C VAL A 5 14.64 5.03 19.03
N PRO A 6 13.35 4.89 19.37
CA PRO A 6 12.46 4.07 18.57
C PRO A 6 12.36 4.69 17.18
N ASP A 7 12.28 3.83 16.15
CA ASP A 7 12.08 4.31 14.79
C ASP A 7 10.82 5.19 14.73
N PRO A 8 10.86 6.30 13.98
CA PRO A 8 9.71 7.16 13.84
C PRO A 8 8.53 6.35 13.28
N PRO A 9 7.30 6.64 13.72
CA PRO A 9 6.13 5.94 13.22
C PRO A 9 6.04 6.10 11.69
N PRO A 10 5.56 5.07 10.98
CA PRO A 10 5.42 5.14 9.54
C PRO A 10 4.53 6.33 9.17
N ALA A 11 5.09 7.25 8.37
CA ALA A 11 4.34 8.39 7.87
C ALA A 11 3.18 7.87 7.01
N LEU A 12 1.94 8.17 7.42
CA LEU A 12 0.77 7.86 6.61
C LEU A 12 0.83 8.68 5.32
N CYS A 13 0.75 7.99 4.18
CA CYS A 13 0.83 8.62 2.85
C CYS A 13 -0.44 9.41 2.52
N VAL A 14 -1.49 9.17 3.29
CA VAL A 14 -2.82 9.75 3.19
C VAL A 14 -3.12 10.38 4.56
N GLY A 15 -3.46 11.66 4.56
CA GLY A 15 -3.68 12.44 5.78
C GLY A 15 -4.75 13.51 5.58
N PRO A 16 -5.15 14.19 6.66
CA PRO A 16 -6.15 15.25 6.61
C PRO A 16 -5.72 16.40 5.69
N GLY A 17 -6.68 17.01 5.00
CA GLY A 17 -6.44 18.15 4.10
C GLY A 17 -6.14 17.80 2.64
N LEU A 18 -6.13 16.50 2.28
CA LEU A 18 -6.05 16.07 0.89
C LEU A 18 -7.44 16.04 0.25
N SER A 19 -7.52 16.44 -1.02
CA SER A 19 -8.68 16.12 -1.85
C SER A 19 -8.79 14.61 -2.06
N HIS A 20 -9.99 14.15 -2.44
CA HIS A 20 -10.23 12.74 -2.72
C HIS A 20 -9.28 12.19 -3.80
N GLU A 21 -9.10 12.94 -4.90
CA GLU A 21 -8.20 12.56 -5.99
C GLU A 21 -6.73 12.49 -5.54
N GLU A 22 -6.26 13.46 -4.76
CA GLU A 22 -4.90 13.46 -4.24
C GLU A 22 -4.67 12.29 -3.26
N ALA A 23 -5.66 11.99 -2.42
CA ALA A 23 -5.61 10.86 -1.50
C ALA A 23 -5.50 9.53 -2.26
N ILE A 24 -6.30 9.34 -3.31
CA ILE A 24 -6.25 8.18 -4.21
C ILE A 24 -4.88 8.08 -4.88
N LYS A 25 -4.40 9.18 -5.48
CA LYS A 25 -3.11 9.21 -6.19
C LYS A 25 -1.96 8.82 -5.26
N ARG A 26 -1.92 9.38 -4.04
CA ARG A 26 -0.90 9.05 -3.04
C ARG A 26 -0.99 7.60 -2.56
N ALA A 27 -2.20 7.08 -2.37
CA ALA A 27 -2.40 5.68 -2.02
C ALA A 27 -1.89 4.74 -3.12
N ALA A 28 -2.20 5.03 -4.39
CA ALA A 28 -1.73 4.26 -5.53
C ALA A 28 -0.20 4.30 -5.67
N GLU A 29 0.41 5.47 -5.53
CA GLU A 29 1.88 5.62 -5.56
C GLU A 29 2.55 4.86 -4.43
N HIS A 30 2.02 4.96 -3.20
CA HIS A 30 2.54 4.23 -2.06
C HIS A 30 2.49 2.72 -2.29
N LEU A 31 1.35 2.21 -2.75
CA LEU A 31 1.15 0.79 -2.98
C LEU A 31 2.08 0.25 -4.08
N ASN A 32 2.26 1.00 -5.18
CA ASN A 32 3.22 0.65 -6.23
C ASN A 32 4.65 0.59 -5.69
N ARG A 33 5.06 1.58 -4.88
CA ARG A 33 6.40 1.58 -4.25
C ARG A 33 6.56 0.43 -3.27
N ALA A 34 5.54 0.09 -2.49
CA ALA A 34 5.57 -1.02 -1.55
C ALA A 34 5.78 -2.36 -2.26
N ILE A 35 5.02 -2.61 -3.33
CA ILE A 35 5.17 -3.83 -4.16
C ILE A 35 6.57 -3.89 -4.77
N LEU A 36 7.06 -2.77 -5.32
CA LEU A 36 8.40 -2.72 -5.91
C LEU A 36 9.49 -2.97 -4.86
N ARG A 37 9.38 -2.36 -3.68
CA ARG A 37 10.33 -2.56 -2.57
C ARG A 37 10.33 -4.00 -2.06
N ALA A 38 9.16 -4.65 -2.00
CA ALA A 38 9.07 -6.05 -1.62
C ALA A 38 9.85 -6.96 -2.59
N ALA A 39 9.89 -6.63 -3.89
CA ALA A 39 10.66 -7.38 -4.88
C ALA A 39 12.19 -7.23 -4.74
N TYR A 40 12.66 -6.19 -4.05
CA TYR A 40 14.08 -5.99 -3.74
C TYR A 40 14.52 -6.61 -2.41
N LEU A 41 13.59 -7.17 -1.64
CA LEU A 41 13.95 -7.87 -0.41
C LEU A 41 14.68 -9.18 -0.74
N PRO A 42 15.75 -9.51 0.00
CA PRO A 42 16.36 -10.83 -0.12
C PRO A 42 15.38 -11.90 0.34
N ASP A 43 15.47 -13.09 -0.23
CA ASP A 43 14.63 -14.22 0.17
C ASP A 43 14.81 -14.52 1.66
N PRO A 44 13.73 -14.50 2.46
CA PRO A 44 13.83 -14.86 3.86
C PRO A 44 14.33 -16.30 4.04
N PRO A 45 15.28 -16.55 4.95
CA PRO A 45 15.81 -17.90 5.18
C PRO A 45 14.77 -18.83 5.81
N ASP A 46 13.87 -18.26 6.61
CA ASP A 46 12.81 -18.98 7.31
C ASP A 46 11.54 -19.12 6.46
N ALA A 47 10.96 -20.33 6.43
CA ALA A 47 9.80 -20.64 5.59
C ALA A 47 8.56 -19.81 5.96
N ARG A 48 8.33 -19.57 7.26
CA ARG A 48 7.20 -18.75 7.72
C ARG A 48 7.37 -17.30 7.26
N HIS A 49 8.58 -16.75 7.31
CA HIS A 49 8.81 -15.40 6.81
C HIS A 49 8.68 -15.28 5.28
N ARG A 50 8.99 -16.34 4.51
CA ARG A 50 8.72 -16.37 3.06
C ARG A 50 7.22 -16.37 2.75
N GLU A 51 6.45 -17.16 3.50
CA GLU A 51 4.99 -17.20 3.39
C GLU A 51 4.38 -15.84 3.74
N MET A 52 4.79 -15.24 4.88
CA MET A 52 4.35 -13.91 5.27
C MET A 52 4.66 -12.84 4.21
N LEU A 53 5.85 -12.88 3.60
CA LEU A 53 6.20 -11.95 2.52
C LEU A 53 5.31 -12.18 1.28
N SER A 54 5.07 -13.43 0.92
CA SER A 54 4.22 -13.79 -0.22
C SER A 54 2.77 -13.33 -0.02
N ASP A 55 2.22 -13.56 1.17
CA ASP A 55 0.88 -13.12 1.56
C ASP A 55 0.77 -11.58 1.56
N ALA A 56 1.79 -10.90 2.09
CA ALA A 56 1.83 -9.44 2.07
C ALA A 56 1.83 -8.90 0.62
N VAL A 57 2.64 -9.49 -0.27
CA VAL A 57 2.68 -9.11 -1.69
C VAL A 57 1.33 -9.39 -2.38
N LEU A 58 0.70 -10.52 -2.09
CA LEU A 58 -0.62 -10.86 -2.62
C LEU A 58 -1.67 -9.83 -2.18
N ASN A 59 -1.72 -9.51 -0.88
CA ASN A 59 -2.63 -8.50 -0.33
C ASN A 59 -2.42 -7.13 -0.98
N MET A 60 -1.17 -6.69 -1.18
CA MET A 60 -0.89 -5.43 -1.87
C MET A 60 -1.43 -5.42 -3.31
N ARG A 61 -1.32 -6.54 -4.03
CA ARG A 61 -1.85 -6.66 -5.41
C ARG A 61 -3.38 -6.63 -5.42
N ILE A 62 -4.03 -7.29 -4.46
CA ILE A 62 -5.49 -7.23 -4.30
C ILE A 62 -5.93 -5.81 -4.01
N SER A 63 -5.29 -5.12 -3.06
CA SER A 63 -5.59 -3.72 -2.75
C SER A 63 -5.43 -2.81 -3.96
N LYS A 64 -4.45 -3.08 -4.84
CA LYS A 64 -4.22 -2.30 -6.05
C LYS A 64 -5.37 -2.48 -7.04
N ALA A 65 -5.85 -3.71 -7.21
CA ALA A 65 -7.00 -4.02 -8.05
C ALA A 65 -8.27 -3.34 -7.52
N LEU A 66 -8.52 -3.44 -6.21
CA LEU A 66 -9.67 -2.79 -5.58
C LEU A 66 -9.62 -1.26 -5.70
N LEU A 67 -8.44 -0.66 -5.56
CA LEU A 67 -8.27 0.78 -5.76
C LEU A 67 -8.56 1.17 -7.21
N ALA A 68 -8.10 0.39 -8.19
CA ALA A 68 -8.41 0.65 -9.60
C ALA A 68 -9.92 0.58 -9.89
N LEU A 69 -10.63 -0.37 -9.29
CA LEU A 69 -12.09 -0.47 -9.39
C LEU A 69 -12.82 0.69 -8.71
N ALA A 70 -12.36 1.13 -7.54
CA ALA A 70 -12.97 2.23 -6.81
C ALA A 70 -12.85 3.59 -7.53
N VAL A 71 -11.84 3.74 -8.38
CA VAL A 71 -11.58 4.97 -9.16
C VAL A 71 -12.16 4.90 -10.56
N ALA A 72 -12.51 3.70 -11.05
CA ALA A 72 -13.14 3.55 -12.34
C ALA A 72 -14.50 4.27 -12.34
N GLU A 73 -14.76 5.03 -13.40
CA GLU A 73 -16.07 5.64 -13.60
C GLU A 73 -17.14 4.53 -13.64
N SER A 74 -18.19 4.70 -12.84
CA SER A 74 -19.34 3.80 -12.90
C SER A 74 -19.98 3.94 -14.29
N PRO A 75 -20.09 2.86 -15.07
CA PRO A 75 -20.82 2.90 -16.34
C PRO A 75 -22.33 3.06 -16.11
N LEU A 76 -22.80 2.94 -14.86
CA LEU A 76 -24.18 3.12 -14.47
C LEU A 76 -24.38 4.54 -13.97
N THR A 77 -25.03 5.37 -14.78
CA THR A 77 -25.66 6.61 -14.36
C THR A 77 -26.92 6.25 -13.59
N VAL A 78 -26.86 6.22 -12.27
CA VAL A 78 -28.09 6.19 -11.46
C VAL A 78 -28.67 7.60 -11.56
N ALA A 79 -29.81 7.74 -12.24
CA ALA A 79 -30.56 8.99 -12.23
C ALA A 79 -30.95 9.30 -10.77
N VAL A 80 -30.49 10.44 -10.26
CA VAL A 80 -30.87 10.98 -8.95
C VAL A 80 -32.19 11.72 -9.08
#